data_AF-A0A6J4G3V9-F1
#
_entry.id   AF-A0A6J4G3V9-F1
#
_cell.length_a   1.000
_cell.length_b   1.000
_cell.length_c   1.000
_cell.angle_alpha   90.00
_cell.angle_beta   90.00
_cell.angle_gamma   90.00
#
_symmetry.space_group_name_H-M   'P 1'
#
loop_
_entity.id
_entity.type
_entity.pdbx_description
1 polymer ?
#
loop_
_entity_poly.entity_id
_entity_poly.type
_entity_poly.pdbx_seq_one_letter_code
_entity_poly.pdbx_strand_id
1 'polypeptide(L)'
;MLCDLRDMIEGARQGRFALPCFDVPDVALAAAAMEAAADMDSPVVLHPVRDAALLMPALQALARMTPIPTAMVLTNVADRGDAAEAIRLGVSGLAVANADRVHLEAMAQACAIALLEPPPARIVSHATPDPGFAWLGGELAESVSIPVARRQDETGRSLRWEEVIETAHKAARARAAAAIGRCGSAGWAEKLMAESRPRREVAHVVAYNADDDVHAMVAEGMAELSRIPGVRQVFAGQAVTKDSRYQHAWVIRFVGAGVIPYFRDHPAHVRFADERFRPMAADRMTIDFEDER
;
A
#
# COMPACT_ATOMS: atom_id res chain seq x y z
N MET A 1 3.64 4.67 10.23
CA MET A 1 3.17 5.66 9.22
C MET A 1 3.48 5.13 7.82
N LEU A 2 2.62 5.40 6.83
CA LEU A 2 2.90 5.04 5.44
C LEU A 2 3.78 6.09 4.76
N CYS A 3 4.88 5.68 4.14
CA CYS A 3 5.86 6.57 3.51
C CYS A 3 6.02 6.29 2.00
N ASP A 4 6.52 7.28 1.25
CA ASP A 4 6.95 7.07 -0.14
C ASP A 4 8.18 6.14 -0.15
N LEU A 5 8.02 4.97 -0.77
CA LEU A 5 9.06 3.94 -0.80
C LEU A 5 10.30 4.40 -1.59
N ARG A 6 10.18 5.33 -2.54
CA ARG A 6 11.34 5.85 -3.28
C ARG A 6 12.25 6.65 -2.35
N ASP A 7 11.65 7.46 -1.49
CA ASP A 7 12.39 8.24 -0.48
C ASP A 7 13.06 7.28 0.53
N MET A 8 12.32 6.25 0.99
CA MET A 8 12.88 5.24 1.89
C MET A 8 14.07 4.49 1.25
N ILE A 9 13.97 4.09 -0.02
CA ILE A 9 15.04 3.36 -0.72
C ILE A 9 16.27 4.25 -0.88
N GLU A 10 16.07 5.52 -1.22
CA GLU A 10 17.17 6.47 -1.36
C GLU A 10 17.87 6.73 -0.01
N GLY A 11 17.09 6.95 1.05
CA GLY A 11 17.62 7.09 2.41
C GLY A 11 18.38 5.83 2.86
N ALA A 12 17.92 4.64 2.48
CA ALA A 12 18.61 3.38 2.75
C ALA A 12 19.96 3.27 2.03
N ARG A 13 20.02 3.67 0.75
CA ARG A 13 21.29 3.72 0.00
C ARG A 13 22.28 4.70 0.61
N GLN A 14 21.83 5.90 0.96
CA GLN A 14 22.66 6.93 1.59
C GLN A 14 23.13 6.50 2.99
N GLY A 15 22.25 5.85 3.75
CA GLY A 15 22.53 5.30 5.07
C GLY A 15 23.36 4.01 5.05
N ARG A 16 23.60 3.44 3.86
CA ARG A 16 24.33 2.17 3.65
C ARG A 16 23.70 0.99 4.40
N PHE A 17 22.37 0.90 4.37
CA PHE A 17 21.60 -0.23 4.88
C PHE A 17 20.54 -0.66 3.87
N ALA A 18 19.93 -1.83 4.07
CA ALA A 18 18.87 -2.33 3.22
C ALA A 18 17.50 -2.20 3.89
N LEU A 19 16.45 -1.84 3.14
CA LEU A 19 15.09 -1.91 3.66
C LEU A 19 14.63 -3.37 3.76
N PRO A 20 14.24 -3.87 4.94
CA PRO A 20 13.76 -5.23 5.08
C PRO A 20 12.35 -5.36 4.49
N CYS A 21 12.18 -6.20 3.48
CA CYS A 21 10.89 -6.54 2.89
C CYS A 21 10.48 -7.97 3.25
N PHE A 22 9.43 -8.09 4.07
CA PHE A 22 8.93 -9.37 4.55
C PHE A 22 7.73 -9.86 3.76
N ASP A 23 7.75 -11.13 3.38
CA ASP A 23 6.56 -11.82 2.88
C ASP A 23 5.60 -12.09 4.06
N VAL A 24 4.37 -11.61 3.94
CA VAL A 24 3.35 -11.72 4.99
C VAL A 24 2.10 -12.40 4.44
N PRO A 25 1.85 -13.68 4.74
CA PRO A 25 0.66 -14.39 4.27
C PRO A 25 -0.60 -14.05 5.09
N ASP A 26 -0.43 -13.41 6.25
CA ASP A 26 -1.52 -13.05 7.17
C ASP A 26 -1.14 -11.83 8.04
N VAL A 27 -2.12 -11.35 8.80
CA VAL A 27 -2.00 -10.19 9.68
C VAL A 27 -1.11 -10.47 10.90
N ALA A 28 -1.04 -11.72 11.38
CA ALA A 28 -0.27 -12.07 12.56
C ALA A 28 1.24 -11.99 12.29
N LEU A 29 1.69 -12.50 11.14
CA LEU A 29 3.08 -12.38 10.70
C LEU A 29 3.47 -10.94 10.35
N ALA A 30 2.55 -10.16 9.79
CA ALA A 30 2.77 -8.74 9.60
C ALA A 30 2.94 -7.99 10.94
N ALA A 31 2.07 -8.27 11.92
CA ALA A 31 2.19 -7.70 13.26
C ALA A 31 3.53 -8.07 13.91
N ALA A 32 3.95 -9.34 13.84
CA ALA A 32 5.24 -9.79 14.37
C ALA A 32 6.42 -9.04 13.70
N ALA A 33 6.41 -8.87 12.38
CA ALA A 33 7.44 -8.13 11.67
C ALA A 33 7.49 -6.65 12.08
N MET A 34 6.33 -6.01 12.19
CA MET A 34 6.20 -4.60 12.57
C MET A 34 6.56 -4.35 14.03
N GLU A 35 6.20 -5.24 14.95
CA GLU A 35 6.58 -5.15 16.36
C GLU A 35 8.10 -5.28 16.52
N ALA A 36 8.73 -6.25 15.83
CA ALA A 36 10.19 -6.37 15.84
C ALA A 36 10.88 -5.13 15.23
N ALA A 37 10.31 -4.58 14.15
CA ALA A 37 10.83 -3.35 13.55
C ALA A 37 10.68 -2.13 14.47
N ALA A 38 9.56 -2.01 15.18
CA ALA A 38 9.35 -0.96 16.17
C ALA A 38 10.34 -1.06 17.34
N ASP A 39 10.54 -2.25 17.90
CA ASP A 39 11.50 -2.47 18.99
C ASP A 39 12.94 -2.11 18.58
N MET A 40 13.28 -2.33 17.31
CA MET A 40 14.62 -2.09 16.76
C MET A 40 14.78 -0.70 16.13
N ASP A 41 13.76 0.15 16.20
CA ASP A 41 13.73 1.45 15.53
C ASP A 41 14.10 1.34 14.03
N SER A 42 13.51 0.35 13.35
CA SER A 42 13.79 0.03 11.94
C SER A 42 12.60 0.39 11.04
N PRO A 43 12.83 0.88 9.81
CA PRO A 43 11.80 0.88 8.78
C PRO A 43 11.41 -0.55 8.41
N VAL A 44 10.24 -0.72 7.80
CA VAL A 44 9.77 -2.02 7.31
C VAL A 44 9.00 -1.91 6.00
N VAL A 45 9.18 -2.89 5.12
CA VAL A 45 8.36 -3.08 3.92
C VAL A 45 7.61 -4.40 4.04
N LEU A 46 6.31 -4.38 3.74
CA LEU A 46 5.45 -5.55 3.79
C LEU A 46 5.04 -5.97 2.38
N HIS A 47 5.13 -7.27 2.09
CA HIS A 47 4.69 -7.88 0.85
C HIS A 47 3.63 -8.94 1.14
N PRO A 48 2.33 -8.65 0.95
CA PRO A 48 1.29 -9.65 1.11
C PRO A 48 1.38 -10.69 0.00
N VAL A 49 1.65 -11.94 0.38
CA VAL A 49 1.85 -13.05 -0.59
C VAL A 49 0.56 -13.81 -0.93
N ARG A 50 -0.56 -13.49 -0.26
CA ARG A 50 -1.88 -14.09 -0.49
C ARG A 50 -2.96 -13.03 -0.37
N ASP A 51 -3.99 -13.14 -1.21
CA ASP A 51 -5.24 -12.38 -1.12
C ASP A 51 -5.03 -10.89 -0.75
N ALA A 52 -4.20 -10.18 -1.53
CA ALA A 52 -3.79 -8.81 -1.22
C ALA A 52 -4.98 -7.87 -0.97
N ALA A 53 -6.08 -8.05 -1.71
CA ALA A 53 -7.31 -7.28 -1.51
C ALA A 53 -7.89 -7.42 -0.09
N LEU A 54 -7.73 -8.58 0.55
CA LEU A 54 -8.17 -8.84 1.92
C LEU A 54 -7.16 -8.34 2.96
N LEU A 55 -5.86 -8.55 2.72
CA LEU A 55 -4.83 -8.20 3.69
C LEU A 55 -4.53 -6.69 3.75
N MET A 56 -4.50 -6.01 2.60
CA MET A 56 -4.04 -4.63 2.49
C MET A 56 -4.73 -3.64 3.44
N PRO A 57 -6.06 -3.69 3.67
CA PRO A 57 -6.71 -2.83 4.66
C PRO A 57 -6.18 -3.04 6.08
N ALA A 58 -5.98 -4.29 6.50
CA ALA A 58 -5.44 -4.61 7.82
C ALA A 58 -3.98 -4.18 7.96
N LEU A 59 -3.17 -4.39 6.92
CA LEU A 59 -1.78 -3.95 6.91
C LEU A 59 -1.67 -2.42 6.99
N GLN A 60 -2.54 -1.67 6.31
CA GLN A 60 -2.58 -0.21 6.38
C GLN A 60 -3.02 0.29 7.74
N ALA A 61 -3.98 -0.39 8.38
CA ALA A 61 -4.36 -0.10 9.75
C ALA A 61 -3.18 -0.30 10.72
N LEU A 62 -2.49 -1.44 10.63
CA LEU A 62 -1.27 -1.70 11.43
C LEU A 62 -0.21 -0.62 11.18
N ALA A 63 0.08 -0.29 9.92
CA ALA A 63 1.04 0.75 9.56
C ALA A 63 0.70 2.14 10.15
N ARG A 64 -0.58 2.48 10.29
CA ARG A 64 -1.02 3.74 10.93
C ARG A 64 -0.88 3.70 12.44
N MET A 65 -0.98 2.52 13.06
CA MET A 65 -0.84 2.34 14.51
C MET A 65 0.61 2.27 14.99
N THR A 66 1.55 1.92 14.10
CA THR A 66 2.97 1.77 14.45
C THR A 66 3.78 3.00 14.01
N PRO A 67 4.53 3.67 14.92
CA PRO A 67 5.28 4.89 14.62
C PRO A 67 6.65 4.57 13.99
N ILE A 68 6.67 3.76 12.93
CA ILE A 68 7.86 3.51 12.09
C ILE A 68 7.54 3.77 10.62
N PRO A 69 8.54 4.12 9.77
CA PRO A 69 8.37 4.18 8.34
C PRO A 69 7.96 2.83 7.78
N THR A 70 6.77 2.76 7.19
CA THR A 70 6.22 1.54 6.63
C THR A 70 5.85 1.75 5.17
N ALA A 71 6.17 0.77 4.34
CA ALA A 71 5.78 0.72 2.93
C ALA A 71 5.21 -0.65 2.58
N MET A 72 4.48 -0.72 1.47
CA MET A 72 3.90 -1.96 0.96
C MET A 72 4.26 -2.15 -0.51
N VAL A 73 4.55 -3.39 -0.88
CA VAL A 73 4.89 -3.76 -2.24
C VAL A 73 4.05 -4.93 -2.69
N LEU A 74 3.72 -4.96 -3.98
CA LEU A 74 3.14 -6.12 -4.64
C LEU A 74 4.02 -6.58 -5.79
N THR A 75 4.03 -7.89 -5.99
CA THR A 75 4.70 -8.56 -7.11
C THR A 75 3.66 -8.98 -8.16
N ASN A 76 4.07 -9.76 -9.18
CA ASN A 76 3.19 -10.30 -10.23
C ASN A 76 2.39 -9.26 -11.03
N VAL A 77 3.01 -8.11 -11.28
CA VAL A 77 2.43 -7.07 -12.15
C VAL A 77 2.84 -7.37 -13.59
N ALA A 78 1.92 -7.90 -14.40
CA ALA A 78 2.19 -8.22 -15.80
C ALA A 78 1.85 -7.06 -16.73
N ASP A 79 0.84 -6.26 -16.39
CA ASP A 79 0.38 -5.17 -17.24
C ASP A 79 -0.09 -3.91 -16.48
N ARG A 80 -0.58 -2.92 -17.23
CA ARG A 80 -1.11 -1.67 -16.67
C ARG A 80 -2.36 -1.89 -15.80
N GLY A 81 -3.17 -2.90 -16.10
CA GLY A 81 -4.36 -3.26 -15.34
C GLY A 81 -4.00 -3.78 -13.95
N ASP A 82 -3.08 -4.76 -13.89
CA ASP A 82 -2.54 -5.30 -12.63
C ASP A 82 -1.93 -4.19 -11.77
N ALA A 83 -1.14 -3.31 -12.40
CA ALA A 83 -0.53 -2.19 -11.72
C ALA A 83 -1.57 -1.21 -11.18
N ALA A 84 -2.62 -0.88 -11.96
CA ALA A 84 -3.70 -0.01 -11.50
C ALA A 84 -4.47 -0.62 -10.32
N GLU A 85 -4.71 -1.93 -10.35
CA GLU A 85 -5.31 -2.67 -9.24
C GLU A 85 -4.44 -2.65 -7.99
N ALA A 86 -3.15 -2.94 -8.11
CA ALA A 86 -2.21 -2.88 -6.99
C ALA A 86 -2.12 -1.47 -6.38
N ILE A 87 -2.07 -0.43 -7.21
CA ILE A 87 -2.10 0.98 -6.77
C ILE A 87 -3.39 1.29 -6.02
N ARG A 88 -4.54 0.82 -6.52
CA ARG A 88 -5.84 0.96 -5.87
C ARG A 88 -5.83 0.31 -4.47
N LEU A 89 -5.12 -0.79 -4.28
CA LEU A 89 -4.96 -1.44 -2.96
C LEU A 89 -4.10 -0.63 -1.98
N GLY A 90 -3.25 0.28 -2.46
CA GLY A 90 -2.48 1.21 -1.61
C GLY A 90 -1.01 0.87 -1.43
N VAL A 91 -0.46 0.14 -2.39
CA VAL A 91 0.98 -0.11 -2.42
C VAL A 91 1.75 1.18 -2.66
N SER A 92 2.98 1.21 -2.14
CA SER A 92 3.98 2.24 -2.42
C SER A 92 5.03 1.78 -3.44
N GLY A 93 5.06 0.49 -3.78
CA GLY A 93 5.92 -0.06 -4.82
C GLY A 93 5.33 -1.26 -5.54
N LEU A 94 5.82 -1.49 -6.75
CA LEU A 94 5.49 -2.62 -7.61
C LEU A 94 6.79 -3.31 -8.05
N ALA A 95 6.87 -4.62 -7.88
CA ALA A 95 7.96 -5.41 -8.43
C ALA A 95 7.59 -5.85 -9.85
N VAL A 96 8.33 -5.37 -10.85
CA VAL A 96 7.98 -5.50 -12.27
C VAL A 96 9.20 -5.93 -13.06
N ALA A 97 9.02 -6.86 -14.01
CA ALA A 97 10.07 -7.24 -14.93
C ALA A 97 10.55 -6.04 -15.77
N ASN A 98 11.85 -5.98 -16.08
CA ASN A 98 12.45 -4.81 -16.74
C ASN A 98 11.82 -4.46 -18.10
N ALA A 99 11.35 -5.44 -18.86
CA ALA A 99 10.71 -5.21 -20.16
C ALA A 99 9.41 -4.39 -20.06
N ASP A 100 8.69 -4.49 -18.95
CA ASP A 100 7.38 -3.85 -18.76
C ASP A 100 7.49 -2.49 -18.07
N ARG A 101 8.63 -2.19 -17.41
CA ARG A 101 8.83 -0.96 -16.64
C ARG A 101 8.59 0.31 -17.46
N VAL A 102 9.12 0.37 -18.69
CA VAL A 102 8.99 1.55 -19.57
C VAL A 102 7.52 1.95 -19.78
N HIS A 103 6.62 0.98 -19.91
CA HIS A 103 5.19 1.23 -20.13
C HIS A 103 4.45 1.70 -18.87
N LEU A 104 5.06 1.52 -17.69
CA LEU A 104 4.49 1.87 -16.39
C LEU A 104 5.08 3.16 -15.81
N GLU A 105 6.23 3.65 -16.30
CA GLU A 105 6.97 4.79 -15.73
C GLU A 105 6.10 6.04 -15.51
N ALA A 106 5.38 6.51 -16.53
CA ALA A 106 4.56 7.71 -16.42
C ALA A 106 3.46 7.57 -15.35
N MET A 107 2.85 6.38 -15.28
CA MET A 107 1.81 6.07 -14.30
C MET A 107 2.39 5.95 -12.89
N ALA A 108 3.51 5.24 -12.75
CA ALA A 108 4.21 5.08 -11.48
C ALA A 108 4.66 6.44 -10.95
N GLN A 109 5.19 7.31 -11.81
CA GLN A 109 5.59 8.67 -11.44
C GLN A 109 4.40 9.50 -10.92
N ALA A 110 3.27 9.49 -11.64
CA ALA A 110 2.06 10.21 -11.24
C ALA A 110 1.48 9.69 -9.91
N CYS A 111 1.52 8.37 -9.69
CA CYS A 111 1.01 7.71 -8.49
C CYS A 111 2.04 7.61 -7.35
N ALA A 112 3.22 8.20 -7.54
CA ALA A 112 4.37 8.17 -6.65
C ALA A 112 4.94 6.76 -6.34
N ILE A 113 4.69 5.78 -7.19
CA ILE A 113 5.01 4.36 -6.97
C ILE A 113 6.48 4.06 -7.31
N ALA A 114 7.17 3.34 -6.42
CA ALA A 114 8.48 2.77 -6.71
C ALA A 114 8.35 1.55 -7.64
N LEU A 115 9.07 1.54 -8.75
CA LEU A 115 9.23 0.31 -9.56
C LEU A 115 10.47 -0.43 -9.08
N LEU A 116 10.31 -1.68 -8.66
CA LEU A 116 11.35 -2.55 -8.12
C LEU A 116 11.64 -3.71 -9.07
N GLU A 117 12.81 -4.31 -8.93
CA GLU A 117 13.07 -5.60 -9.54
C GLU A 117 12.30 -6.70 -8.80
N PRO A 118 11.80 -7.74 -9.51
CA PRO A 118 11.15 -8.88 -8.90
C PRO A 118 12.06 -9.57 -7.86
N PRO A 119 11.48 -10.22 -6.84
CA PRO A 119 12.28 -11.02 -5.92
C PRO A 119 13.07 -12.09 -6.69
N PRO A 120 14.32 -12.37 -6.30
CA PRO A 120 15.09 -13.43 -6.93
C PRO A 120 14.44 -14.79 -6.67
N ALA A 121 14.62 -15.74 -7.59
CA ALA A 121 14.07 -17.10 -7.45
C ALA A 121 14.54 -17.82 -6.18
N ARG A 122 15.69 -17.42 -5.63
CA ARG A 122 16.22 -17.89 -4.36
C ARG A 122 16.79 -16.73 -3.56
N ILE A 123 16.25 -16.52 -2.36
CA ILE A 123 16.77 -15.56 -1.40
C ILE A 123 17.75 -16.30 -0.48
N VAL A 124 18.99 -15.83 -0.41
CA VAL A 124 20.01 -16.42 0.46
C VAL A 124 19.90 -15.74 1.83
N SER A 125 19.26 -16.42 2.77
CA SER A 125 18.89 -15.88 4.09
C SER A 125 20.05 -15.35 4.92
N HIS A 126 21.30 -15.79 4.67
CA HIS A 126 22.46 -15.50 5.51
C HIS A 126 23.38 -14.38 4.98
N ALA A 127 23.17 -13.88 3.76
CA ALA A 127 24.00 -12.81 3.22
C ALA A 127 23.53 -11.45 3.74
N THR A 128 24.46 -10.53 4.02
CA THR A 128 24.16 -9.11 4.22
C THR A 128 23.67 -8.53 2.90
N PRO A 129 22.44 -7.98 2.82
CA PRO A 129 21.94 -7.42 1.58
C PRO A 129 22.64 -6.11 1.21
N ASP A 130 22.71 -5.82 -0.10
CA ASP A 130 23.19 -4.52 -0.58
C ASP A 130 22.27 -3.37 -0.15
N PRO A 131 22.80 -2.15 0.04
CA PRO A 131 21.99 -1.00 0.43
C PRO A 131 20.84 -0.69 -0.53
N GLY A 132 19.70 -0.27 0.03
CA GLY A 132 18.50 0.11 -0.72
C GLY A 132 17.29 -0.75 -0.38
N PHE A 133 17.21 -1.99 -0.88
CA PHE A 133 16.03 -2.84 -0.74
C PHE A 133 16.39 -4.32 -0.65
N ALA A 134 15.83 -5.04 0.32
CA ALA A 134 16.11 -6.47 0.53
C ALA A 134 14.82 -7.29 0.60
N TRP A 135 14.63 -8.19 -0.36
CA TRP A 135 13.62 -9.24 -0.28
C TRP A 135 14.08 -10.30 0.73
N LEU A 136 13.29 -10.52 1.79
CA LEU A 136 13.59 -11.51 2.83
C LEU A 136 12.81 -12.81 2.65
N GLY A 137 11.81 -12.86 1.75
CA GLY A 137 11.09 -14.08 1.40
C GLY A 137 10.28 -14.68 2.55
N GLY A 138 10.01 -15.98 2.47
CA GLY A 138 9.20 -16.74 3.42
C GLY A 138 9.81 -16.99 4.81
N GLU A 139 10.91 -16.30 5.17
CA GLU A 139 11.63 -16.51 6.44
C GLU A 139 10.72 -16.49 7.67
N LEU A 140 9.71 -15.60 7.69
CA LEU A 140 8.76 -15.51 8.79
C LEU A 140 7.83 -16.72 8.85
N ALA A 141 7.23 -17.11 7.72
CA ALA A 141 6.32 -18.26 7.65
C ALA A 141 7.03 -19.58 7.98
N GLU A 142 8.30 -19.71 7.59
CA GLU A 142 9.12 -20.88 7.95
C GLU A 142 9.38 -20.95 9.46
N SER A 143 9.60 -19.80 10.12
CA SER A 143 9.87 -19.75 11.55
C SER A 143 8.70 -20.18 12.44
N VAL A 144 7.46 -20.02 11.96
CA VAL A 144 6.25 -20.42 12.70
C VAL A 144 5.84 -21.87 12.44
N SER A 145 6.31 -22.47 11.35
CA SER A 145 5.93 -23.83 10.96
C SER A 145 6.35 -24.87 12.01
N ILE A 146 7.53 -24.71 12.62
CA ILE A 146 8.04 -25.65 13.63
C ILE A 146 7.24 -25.57 14.95
N PRO A 147 7.04 -24.40 15.58
CA PRO A 147 6.20 -24.28 16.78
C PRO A 147 4.79 -24.85 16.58
N VAL A 148 4.17 -24.55 15.45
CA VAL A 148 2.81 -25.01 15.11
C VAL A 148 2.77 -26.53 14.93
N ALA A 149 3.72 -27.09 14.17
CA ALA A 149 3.76 -28.53 13.91
C ALA A 149 4.07 -29.36 15.16
N ARG A 150 4.95 -28.86 16.04
CA ARG A 150 5.36 -29.60 17.24
C ARG A 150 4.34 -29.57 18.35
N ARG A 151 3.60 -28.45 18.51
CA ARG A 151 2.66 -28.22 19.63
C ARG A 151 3.27 -28.61 20.99
N GLN A 152 4.57 -28.42 21.14
CA GLN A 152 5.35 -28.79 22.32
C GLN A 152 6.38 -27.70 22.59
N ASP A 153 6.66 -27.43 23.86
CA ASP A 153 7.78 -26.57 24.25
C ASP A 153 9.13 -27.29 24.18
N GLU A 154 10.21 -26.60 24.53
CA GLU A 154 11.58 -27.10 24.53
C GLU A 154 11.79 -28.32 25.47
N THR A 155 10.89 -28.52 26.43
CA THR A 155 10.92 -29.67 27.37
C THR A 155 10.10 -30.86 26.89
N GLY A 156 9.41 -30.73 25.74
CA GLY A 156 8.52 -31.76 25.19
C GLY A 156 7.11 -31.74 25.79
N ARG A 157 6.76 -30.73 26.60
CA ARG A 157 5.40 -30.58 27.15
C ARG A 157 4.45 -30.10 26.06
N SER A 158 3.30 -30.77 25.94
CA SER A 158 2.23 -30.35 25.04
C SER A 158 1.70 -28.96 25.37
N LEU A 159 1.60 -28.12 24.35
CA LEU A 159 1.09 -26.76 24.44
C LEU A 159 -0.42 -26.69 24.18
N ARG A 160 -1.09 -25.79 24.89
CA ARG A 160 -2.44 -25.31 24.55
C ARG A 160 -2.37 -24.43 23.31
N TRP A 161 -3.52 -24.18 22.71
CA TRP A 161 -3.55 -23.45 21.45
C TRP A 161 -3.16 -21.97 21.60
N GLU A 162 -3.53 -21.33 22.73
CA GLU A 162 -3.04 -20.00 23.06
C GLU A 162 -1.50 -19.96 23.18
N GLU A 163 -0.90 -20.94 23.85
CA GLU A 163 0.56 -21.05 24.02
C GLU A 163 1.27 -21.26 22.68
N VAL A 164 0.67 -22.00 21.73
CA VAL A 164 1.25 -22.17 20.40
C VAL A 164 1.20 -20.87 19.61
N ILE A 165 0.09 -20.14 19.65
CA ILE A 165 -0.03 -18.83 18.98
C ILE A 165 1.03 -17.88 19.53
N GLU A 166 1.19 -17.82 20.85
CA GLU A 166 2.21 -16.98 21.49
C GLU A 166 3.64 -17.41 21.10
N THR A 167 3.91 -18.72 21.08
CA THR A 167 5.23 -19.25 20.70
C THR A 167 5.54 -18.98 19.23
N ALA A 168 4.56 -19.14 18.34
CA ALA A 168 4.70 -18.81 16.93
C ALA A 168 4.97 -17.31 16.74
N HIS A 169 4.22 -16.43 17.44
CA HIS A 169 4.45 -14.99 17.40
C HIS A 169 5.86 -14.60 17.86
N LYS A 170 6.31 -15.18 18.98
CA LYS A 170 7.68 -14.99 19.50
C LYS A 170 8.74 -15.44 18.50
N ALA A 171 8.55 -16.60 17.87
CA ALA A 171 9.47 -17.12 16.85
C ALA A 171 9.54 -16.20 15.63
N ALA A 172 8.38 -15.73 15.14
CA ALA A 172 8.31 -14.79 14.02
C ALA A 172 9.00 -13.46 14.35
N ARG A 173 8.76 -12.88 15.54
CA ARG A 173 9.43 -11.65 16.01
C ARG A 173 10.94 -11.82 16.08
N ALA A 174 11.41 -12.91 16.68
CA ALA A 174 12.85 -13.19 16.77
C ALA A 174 13.49 -13.34 15.38
N ARG A 175 12.79 -13.99 14.44
CA ARG A 175 13.26 -14.13 13.06
C ARG A 175 13.31 -12.79 12.33
N ALA A 176 12.27 -11.96 12.48
CA ALA A 176 12.21 -10.62 11.92
C ALA A 176 13.35 -9.74 12.45
N ALA A 177 13.57 -9.74 13.77
CA ALA A 177 14.65 -8.99 14.42
C ALA A 177 16.04 -9.41 13.90
N ALA A 178 16.27 -10.72 13.76
CA ALA A 178 17.51 -11.22 13.16
C ALA A 178 17.68 -10.77 11.70
N ALA A 179 16.59 -10.68 10.92
CA ALA A 179 16.61 -10.19 9.54
C ALA A 179 16.93 -8.69 9.47
N ILE A 180 16.27 -7.88 10.30
CA ILE A 180 16.52 -6.44 10.45
C ILE A 180 17.99 -6.18 10.81
N GLY A 181 18.54 -6.97 11.74
CA GLY A 181 19.97 -6.89 12.09
C GLY A 181 20.90 -7.14 10.89
N ARG A 182 20.58 -8.11 10.03
CA ARG A 182 21.35 -8.38 8.79
C ARG A 182 21.20 -7.26 7.75
N CYS A 183 20.04 -6.62 7.69
CA CYS A 183 19.80 -5.47 6.82
C CYS A 183 20.53 -4.20 7.29
N GLY A 184 20.99 -4.14 8.54
CA GLY A 184 21.64 -2.96 9.11
C GLY A 184 20.69 -1.78 9.33
N SER A 185 19.38 -2.02 9.34
CA SER A 185 18.34 -0.99 9.35
C SER A 185 17.88 -0.56 10.75
N ALA A 186 18.44 -1.15 11.81
CA ALA A 186 18.12 -0.76 13.19
C ALA A 186 18.61 0.66 13.52
N GLY A 187 17.78 1.44 14.21
CA GLY A 187 18.08 2.84 14.57
C GLY A 187 17.91 3.86 13.43
N TRP A 188 17.25 3.49 12.34
CA TRP A 188 17.06 4.35 11.15
C TRP A 188 15.63 4.87 10.98
N ALA A 189 14.67 4.40 11.79
CA ALA A 189 13.27 4.74 11.60
C ALA A 189 13.01 6.24 11.78
N GLU A 190 13.51 6.88 12.84
CA GLU A 190 13.30 8.31 13.08
C GLU A 190 13.83 9.17 11.92
N LYS A 191 15.06 8.90 11.47
CA LYS A 191 15.67 9.66 10.38
C LYS A 191 14.90 9.47 9.07
N LEU A 192 14.60 8.23 8.69
CA LEU A 192 13.81 7.97 7.49
C LEU A 192 12.42 8.57 7.58
N MET A 193 11.83 8.60 8.77
CA MET A 193 10.52 9.21 8.99
C MET A 193 10.54 10.71 8.70
N ALA A 194 11.60 11.42 9.09
CA ALA A 194 11.77 12.85 8.84
C ALA A 194 12.07 13.16 7.37
N GLU A 195 12.79 12.27 6.68
CA GLU A 195 13.26 12.49 5.30
C GLU A 195 12.28 11.96 4.24
N SER A 196 11.42 11.00 4.58
CA SER A 196 10.47 10.38 3.65
C SER A 196 9.14 11.12 3.66
N ARG A 197 8.60 11.41 2.48
CA ARG A 197 7.27 12.00 2.37
C ARG A 197 6.20 11.03 2.90
N PRO A 198 5.25 11.50 3.73
CA PRO A 198 4.12 10.67 4.13
C PRO A 198 3.20 10.43 2.92
N ARG A 199 2.62 9.23 2.85
CA ARG A 199 1.57 8.96 1.86
C ARG A 199 0.22 9.40 2.37
N ARG A 200 -0.30 10.44 1.74
CA ARG A 200 -1.60 11.01 2.04
C ARG A 200 -2.54 10.87 0.85
N GLU A 201 -3.72 10.33 1.12
CA GLU A 201 -4.76 10.27 0.10
C GLU A 201 -5.35 11.66 -0.13
N VAL A 202 -5.89 11.88 -1.32
CA VAL A 202 -6.64 13.11 -1.63
C VAL A 202 -8.08 12.75 -1.95
N ALA A 203 -9.03 13.45 -1.35
CA ALA A 203 -10.44 13.44 -1.73
C ALA A 203 -10.69 14.55 -2.75
N HIS A 204 -10.95 14.15 -3.99
CA HIS A 204 -11.52 15.01 -5.01
C HIS A 204 -13.03 15.02 -4.87
N VAL A 205 -13.57 16.14 -4.38
CA VAL A 205 -14.99 16.30 -4.09
C VAL A 205 -15.64 17.15 -5.16
N VAL A 206 -16.69 16.62 -5.78
CA VAL A 206 -17.52 17.36 -6.72
C VAL A 206 -18.94 17.37 -6.20
N ALA A 207 -19.43 18.53 -5.76
CA ALA A 207 -20.83 18.72 -5.38
C ALA A 207 -21.56 19.39 -6.56
N TYR A 208 -22.72 18.89 -6.94
CA TYR A 208 -23.41 19.35 -8.15
C TYR A 208 -24.93 19.20 -8.06
N ASN A 209 -25.61 19.96 -8.90
CA ASN A 209 -27.01 19.77 -9.25
C ASN A 209 -27.09 19.25 -10.68
N ALA A 210 -28.05 18.38 -10.95
CA ALA A 210 -28.25 17.81 -12.28
C ALA A 210 -29.73 17.65 -12.61
N ASP A 211 -30.04 17.73 -13.90
CA ASP A 211 -31.38 17.47 -14.44
C ASP A 211 -31.67 15.95 -14.52
N ASP A 212 -32.90 15.58 -14.88
CA ASP A 212 -33.41 14.20 -14.83
C ASP A 212 -32.46 13.15 -15.49
N ASP A 213 -32.34 11.97 -14.86
CA ASP A 213 -31.49 10.79 -15.21
C ASP A 213 -30.01 10.76 -14.72
N VAL A 214 -29.77 11.16 -13.47
CA VAL A 214 -28.45 11.08 -12.82
C VAL A 214 -27.94 9.64 -12.63
N HIS A 215 -28.83 8.65 -12.54
CA HIS A 215 -28.45 7.28 -12.16
C HIS A 215 -27.61 6.58 -13.22
N ALA A 216 -27.97 6.71 -14.51
CA ALA A 216 -27.21 6.13 -15.60
C ALA A 216 -25.80 6.74 -15.70
N MET A 217 -25.71 8.07 -15.58
CA MET A 217 -24.44 8.79 -15.52
C MET A 217 -23.57 8.32 -14.35
N VAL A 218 -24.17 8.10 -13.18
CA VAL A 218 -23.46 7.62 -11.99
C VAL A 218 -22.90 6.21 -12.20
N ALA A 219 -23.70 5.27 -12.72
CA ALA A 219 -23.25 3.91 -12.94
C ALA A 219 -22.06 3.84 -13.93
N GLU A 220 -22.14 4.62 -15.02
CA GLU A 220 -21.07 4.72 -16.00
C GLU A 220 -19.80 5.36 -15.43
N GLY A 221 -19.93 6.49 -14.74
CA GLY A 221 -18.81 7.17 -14.10
C GLY A 221 -18.11 6.29 -13.06
N MET A 222 -18.87 5.54 -12.25
CA MET A 222 -18.30 4.58 -11.31
C MET A 222 -17.46 3.51 -12.02
N ALA A 223 -17.93 2.97 -13.16
CA ALA A 223 -17.23 1.93 -13.90
C ALA A 223 -15.97 2.46 -14.62
N GLU A 224 -16.03 3.66 -15.21
CA GLU A 224 -14.91 4.23 -15.95
C GLU A 224 -13.85 4.84 -15.04
N LEU A 225 -14.24 5.68 -14.08
CA LEU A 225 -13.31 6.43 -13.24
C LEU A 225 -12.55 5.51 -12.28
N SER A 226 -13.16 4.42 -11.81
CA SER A 226 -12.51 3.44 -10.92
C SER A 226 -11.37 2.64 -11.58
N ARG A 227 -11.26 2.70 -12.92
CA ARG A 227 -10.18 2.05 -13.68
C ARG A 227 -8.99 2.97 -13.92
N ILE A 228 -9.11 4.27 -13.62
CA ILE A 228 -8.03 5.23 -13.83
C ILE A 228 -6.94 4.97 -12.78
N PRO A 229 -5.67 4.78 -13.18
CA PRO A 229 -4.59 4.58 -12.23
C PRO A 229 -4.48 5.72 -11.23
N GLY A 230 -4.29 5.35 -9.96
CA GLY A 230 -4.23 6.30 -8.86
C GLY A 230 -5.58 6.60 -8.21
N VAL A 231 -6.70 6.18 -8.82
CA VAL A 231 -8.02 6.18 -8.17
C VAL A 231 -8.16 4.95 -7.26
N ARG A 232 -8.37 5.21 -5.97
CA ARG A 232 -8.57 4.19 -4.94
C ARG A 232 -10.04 3.81 -4.78
N GLN A 233 -10.89 4.82 -4.81
CA GLN A 233 -12.32 4.67 -4.58
C GLN A 233 -13.06 5.77 -5.32
N VAL A 234 -14.20 5.41 -5.88
CA VAL A 234 -15.20 6.36 -6.38
C VAL A 234 -16.44 6.17 -5.54
N PHE A 235 -16.98 7.27 -5.02
CA PHE A 235 -18.26 7.32 -4.34
C PHE A 235 -19.14 8.33 -5.06
N ALA A 236 -20.41 7.97 -5.23
CA ALA A 236 -21.47 8.87 -5.67
C ALA A 236 -22.61 8.82 -4.64
N GLY A 237 -23.16 9.97 -4.30
CA GLY A 237 -24.21 10.08 -3.30
C GLY A 237 -25.22 11.17 -3.62
N GLN A 238 -26.38 11.06 -2.99
CA GLN A 238 -27.43 12.07 -2.98
C GLN A 238 -27.51 12.72 -1.60
N ALA A 239 -27.81 14.01 -1.56
CA ALA A 239 -28.08 14.71 -0.32
C ALA A 239 -29.31 14.11 0.39
N VAL A 240 -29.16 13.81 1.68
CA VAL A 240 -30.28 13.34 2.53
C VAL A 240 -31.19 14.51 2.90
N THR A 241 -30.62 15.70 3.09
CA THR A 241 -31.36 16.93 3.38
C THR A 241 -31.88 17.54 2.08
N LYS A 242 -33.21 17.63 1.95
CA LYS A 242 -33.90 18.09 0.73
C LYS A 242 -33.48 19.49 0.28
N ASP A 243 -33.22 20.41 1.21
CA ASP A 243 -32.91 21.81 0.90
C ASP A 243 -31.39 22.10 0.83
N SER A 244 -30.58 21.07 0.58
CA SER A 244 -29.13 21.26 0.39
C SER A 244 -28.82 22.05 -0.88
N ARG A 245 -27.80 22.92 -0.81
CA ARG A 245 -27.33 23.70 -1.98
C ARG A 245 -27.00 22.81 -3.19
N TYR A 246 -26.40 21.65 -2.94
CA TYR A 246 -26.08 20.64 -3.94
C TYR A 246 -26.79 19.34 -3.58
N GLN A 247 -27.50 18.75 -4.55
CA GLN A 247 -28.29 17.53 -4.36
C GLN A 247 -27.48 16.25 -4.60
N HIS A 248 -26.33 16.34 -5.28
CA HIS A 248 -25.48 15.20 -5.59
C HIS A 248 -24.02 15.48 -5.27
N ALA A 249 -23.26 14.41 -5.01
CA ALA A 249 -21.83 14.49 -4.79
C ALA A 249 -21.09 13.30 -5.40
N TRP A 250 -19.92 13.59 -5.97
CA TRP A 250 -18.85 12.63 -6.19
C TRP A 250 -17.76 12.84 -5.14
N VAL A 251 -17.24 11.74 -4.59
CA VAL A 251 -16.02 11.74 -3.80
C VAL A 251 -15.08 10.69 -4.39
N ILE A 252 -14.00 11.16 -5.01
CA ILE A 252 -12.99 10.29 -5.62
C ILE A 252 -11.75 10.34 -4.74
N ARG A 253 -11.31 9.17 -4.25
CA ARG A 253 -10.10 9.05 -3.45
C ARG A 253 -8.91 8.75 -4.35
N PHE A 254 -7.90 9.60 -4.33
CA PHE A 254 -6.63 9.37 -5.00
C PHE A 254 -5.57 8.87 -4.04
N VAL A 255 -4.59 8.10 -4.55
CA VAL A 255 -3.40 7.67 -3.76
C VAL A 255 -2.48 8.82 -3.34
N GLY A 256 -2.65 10.01 -3.93
CA GLY A 256 -1.92 11.23 -3.56
C GLY A 256 -2.14 12.38 -4.54
N ALA A 257 -1.68 13.58 -4.18
CA ALA A 257 -1.91 14.81 -4.94
C ALA A 257 -1.33 14.79 -6.36
N GLY A 258 -0.26 14.05 -6.60
CA GLY A 258 0.34 13.88 -7.94
C GLY A 258 -0.61 13.28 -8.98
N VAL A 259 -1.67 12.59 -8.53
CA VAL A 259 -2.69 11.98 -9.40
C VAL A 259 -3.65 13.03 -9.97
N ILE A 260 -3.85 14.18 -9.33
CA ILE A 260 -4.84 15.19 -9.76
C ILE A 260 -4.64 15.60 -11.23
N PRO A 261 -3.45 16.07 -11.67
CA PRO A 261 -3.25 16.40 -13.08
C PRO A 261 -3.38 15.18 -13.99
N TYR A 262 -2.88 14.01 -13.54
CA TYR A 262 -2.97 12.77 -14.31
C TYR A 262 -4.42 12.33 -14.55
N PHE A 263 -5.26 12.40 -13.53
CA PHE A 263 -6.69 12.09 -13.59
C PHE A 263 -7.44 13.09 -14.47
N ARG A 264 -7.20 14.39 -14.26
CA ARG A 264 -7.86 15.46 -15.03
C ARG A 264 -7.62 15.30 -16.53
N ASP A 265 -6.40 14.96 -16.91
CA ASP A 265 -5.98 14.89 -18.31
C ASP A 265 -6.16 13.46 -18.89
N HIS A 266 -6.62 12.49 -18.08
CA HIS A 266 -6.80 11.11 -18.51
C HIS A 266 -7.94 11.00 -19.54
N PRO A 267 -7.76 10.32 -20.69
CA PRO A 267 -8.77 10.26 -21.75
C PRO A 267 -10.14 9.75 -21.30
N ALA A 268 -10.18 8.77 -20.40
CA ALA A 268 -11.44 8.27 -19.84
C ALA A 268 -12.16 9.32 -19.00
N HIS A 269 -11.43 10.09 -18.17
CA HIS A 269 -12.03 11.18 -17.41
C HIS A 269 -12.50 12.30 -18.33
N VAL A 270 -11.69 12.71 -19.32
CA VAL A 270 -12.06 13.77 -20.28
C VAL A 270 -13.34 13.38 -21.02
N ARG A 271 -13.40 12.17 -21.57
CA ARG A 271 -14.59 11.65 -22.27
C ARG A 271 -15.82 11.66 -21.35
N PHE A 272 -15.73 11.05 -20.17
CA PHE A 272 -16.83 11.04 -19.21
C PHE A 272 -17.27 12.45 -18.81
N ALA A 273 -16.30 13.33 -18.54
CA ALA A 273 -16.55 14.69 -18.10
C ALA A 273 -17.24 15.51 -19.19
N ASP A 274 -16.79 15.44 -20.44
CA ASP A 274 -17.32 16.24 -21.55
C ASP A 274 -18.63 15.70 -22.10
N GLU A 275 -18.76 14.39 -22.25
CA GLU A 275 -19.91 13.79 -22.93
C GLU A 275 -21.07 13.51 -21.98
N ARG A 276 -20.80 13.26 -20.69
CA ARG A 276 -21.82 12.79 -19.73
C ARG A 276 -22.01 13.74 -18.56
N PHE A 277 -20.94 14.14 -17.88
CA PHE A 277 -21.07 14.89 -16.63
C PHE A 277 -21.37 16.39 -16.83
N ARG A 278 -20.53 17.12 -17.56
CA ARG A 278 -20.67 18.58 -17.75
C ARG A 278 -21.99 19.01 -18.39
N PRO A 279 -22.59 18.27 -19.35
CA PRO A 279 -23.89 18.61 -19.91
C PRO A 279 -25.02 18.58 -18.87
N MET A 280 -24.93 17.71 -17.86
CA MET A 280 -25.95 17.53 -16.83
C MET A 280 -25.66 18.36 -15.57
N ALA A 281 -24.39 18.62 -15.27
CA ALA A 281 -23.92 19.23 -14.02
C ALA A 281 -23.27 20.61 -14.22
N ALA A 282 -24.04 21.55 -14.78
CA ALA A 282 -23.57 22.91 -15.03
C ALA A 282 -23.30 23.68 -13.72
N ASP A 283 -24.20 23.56 -12.74
CA ASP A 283 -24.01 24.10 -11.39
C ASP A 283 -23.27 23.09 -10.51
N ARG A 284 -21.97 23.34 -10.31
CA ARG A 284 -21.10 22.47 -9.53
C ARG A 284 -20.00 23.23 -8.80
N MET A 285 -19.49 22.59 -7.77
CA MET A 285 -18.31 22.96 -7.02
C MET A 285 -17.34 21.78 -7.05
N THR A 286 -16.05 22.07 -7.24
CA THR A 286 -14.97 21.07 -7.21
C THR A 286 -13.88 21.55 -6.26
N ILE A 287 -13.52 20.71 -5.29
CA ILE A 287 -12.48 21.00 -4.29
C ILE A 287 -11.72 19.72 -3.96
N ASP A 288 -10.41 19.83 -3.78
CA ASP A 288 -9.53 18.74 -3.35
C ASP A 288 -9.15 18.90 -1.87
N PHE A 289 -9.21 17.80 -1.10
CA PHE A 289 -8.82 17.76 0.31
C PHE A 289 -7.79 16.65 0.54
N GLU A 290 -6.64 16.97 1.12
CA GLU A 290 -5.64 15.98 1.53
C GLU A 290 -6.01 15.36 2.89
N ASP A 291 -5.80 14.05 3.07
CA ASP A 291 -5.96 13.39 4.37
C ASP A 291 -4.87 13.88 5.34
N GLU A 292 -5.28 14.27 6.54
CA GLU A 292 -4.35 14.72 7.59
C GLU A 292 -3.73 13.55 8.38
N ARG A 293 -4.18 12.31 8.12
CA ARG A 293 -3.82 11.08 8.85
C ARG A 293 -2.81 10.19 8.13
#